data_AF-A0A089HNK2-F1
#
_entry.id   AF-A0A089HNK2-F1
#
_cell.length_a   1.000
_cell.length_b   1.000
_cell.length_c   1.000
_cell.angle_alpha   90.00
_cell.angle_beta   90.00
_cell.angle_gamma   90.00
#
_symmetry.space_group_name_H-M   'P 1'
#
loop_
_entity.id
_entity.type
_entity.pdbx_description
1 polymer ?
#
loop_
_entity_poly.entity_id
_entity_poly.type
_entity_poly.pdbx_seq_one_letter_code
_entity_poly.pdbx_strand_id
1 'polypeptide(L)'
;MIYAIVKGMKQWMANNASELLTVSCTVVAKRFRVRGGSGDASASTDYYVTFETSNGDRVELEVPDRLYGLIVEGDRGDLTYQGTRFKGFERAADRDSMR
;
A
#
# COMPACT_ATOMS: atom_id res chain seq x y z
N MET A 1 -16.27 -10.08 -0.54
CA MET A 1 -16.13 -9.44 -1.86
C MET A 1 -15.11 -8.33 -1.73
N ILE A 2 -13.92 -8.48 -2.29
CA ILE A 2 -12.87 -7.44 -2.28
C ILE A 2 -13.16 -6.54 -3.48
N TYR A 3 -13.59 -5.30 -3.24
CA TYR A 3 -13.78 -4.31 -4.30
C TYR A 3 -12.41 -3.79 -4.76
N ALA A 4 -11.71 -4.60 -5.55
CA ALA A 4 -10.51 -4.14 -6.24
C ALA A 4 -10.96 -3.47 -7.55
N ILE A 5 -11.09 -2.13 -7.55
CA ILE A 5 -11.22 -1.36 -8.78
C ILE A 5 -9.84 -1.38 -9.44
N VAL A 6 -9.51 -2.47 -10.12
CA VAL A 6 -8.26 -2.62 -10.87
C VAL A 6 -8.49 -2.13 -12.29
N LYS A 7 -8.45 -0.81 -12.50
CA LYS A 7 -8.20 -0.22 -13.81
C LYS A 7 -6.71 0.16 -13.84
N GLY A 8 -5.85 -0.71 -14.37
CA GLY A 8 -4.45 -0.33 -14.69
C GLY A 8 -3.38 -1.42 -14.54
N MET A 9 -3.50 -2.36 -13.58
CA MET A 9 -2.37 -3.23 -13.20
C MET A 9 -1.99 -4.39 -14.16
N LYS A 10 -2.45 -4.42 -15.42
CA LYS A 10 -2.20 -5.59 -16.28
C LYS A 10 -0.78 -5.66 -16.85
N GLN A 11 -0.08 -4.53 -17.00
CA GLN A 11 1.14 -4.52 -17.81
C GLN A 11 2.45 -4.59 -17.01
N TRP A 12 2.44 -4.25 -15.72
CA TRP A 12 3.66 -4.22 -14.90
C TRP A 12 3.84 -5.45 -13.99
N MET A 13 2.76 -6.00 -13.43
CA MET A 13 2.84 -7.16 -12.53
C MET A 13 3.19 -8.48 -13.26
N ALA A 14 2.83 -8.64 -14.53
CA ALA A 14 3.07 -9.89 -15.26
C ALA A 14 4.55 -10.09 -15.63
N ASN A 15 5.33 -9.02 -15.76
CA ASN A 15 6.72 -9.10 -16.20
C ASN A 15 7.74 -9.25 -15.05
N ASN A 16 7.32 -9.05 -13.80
CA ASN A 16 8.27 -8.79 -12.71
C ASN A 16 8.22 -9.86 -11.61
N ALA A 17 8.23 -11.13 -12.00
CA ALA A 17 8.09 -12.27 -11.08
C ALA A 17 9.25 -12.46 -10.07
N SER A 18 10.25 -11.57 -10.04
CA SER A 18 11.36 -11.66 -9.08
C SER A 18 12.02 -10.34 -8.66
N GLU A 19 11.80 -9.21 -9.35
CA GLU A 19 12.57 -7.98 -9.07
C GLU A 19 11.93 -7.13 -7.96
N LEU A 20 12.78 -6.50 -7.15
CA LEU A 20 12.38 -5.48 -6.20
C LEU A 20 11.99 -4.22 -6.97
N LEU A 21 10.76 -3.75 -6.78
CA LEU A 21 10.22 -2.63 -7.53
C LEU A 21 10.09 -1.41 -6.63
N THR A 22 10.71 -0.31 -7.04
CA THR A 22 10.59 0.99 -6.36
C THR A 22 9.92 1.96 -7.33
N VAL A 23 8.78 2.52 -6.92
CA VAL A 23 7.97 3.43 -7.74
C VAL A 23 7.51 4.63 -6.91
N SER A 24 7.56 5.81 -7.50
CA SER A 24 6.99 7.02 -6.88
C SER A 24 5.46 6.96 -6.91
N CYS A 25 4.85 7.19 -5.77
CA CYS A 25 3.41 7.05 -5.57
C CYS A 25 2.88 8.01 -4.49
N THR A 26 1.55 8.09 -4.44
CA THR A 26 0.77 8.80 -3.42
C THR A 26 -0.11 7.81 -2.70
N VAL A 27 -0.19 7.90 -1.38
CA VAL A 27 -1.12 7.11 -0.59
C VAL A 27 -2.51 7.71 -0.76
N VAL A 28 -3.44 6.96 -1.34
CA VAL A 28 -4.78 7.48 -1.69
C VAL A 28 -5.91 6.87 -0.86
N ALA A 29 -5.66 5.73 -0.22
CA ALA A 29 -6.66 5.10 0.64
C ALA A 29 -6.01 4.11 1.60
N LYS A 30 -6.68 3.91 2.74
CA LYS A 30 -6.35 2.90 3.73
C LYS A 30 -7.59 2.15 4.17
N ARG A 31 -7.43 0.87 4.46
CA ARG A 31 -8.48 0.05 5.08
C ARG A 31 -7.89 -1.00 6.00
N PHE A 32 -8.71 -1.48 6.91
CA PHE A 32 -8.39 -2.63 7.74
C PHE A 32 -9.50 -3.66 7.62
N ARG A 33 -9.14 -4.94 7.79
CA ARG A 33 -10.08 -6.05 7.80
C ARG A 33 -9.87 -6.82 9.08
N VAL A 34 -10.88 -6.81 9.93
CA VAL A 34 -10.91 -7.68 11.11
C VAL A 34 -11.44 -9.06 10.67
N ARG A 35 -10.73 -10.12 11.04
CA ARG A 35 -11.15 -11.52 10.90
C ARG A 35 -11.17 -12.16 12.29
N GLY A 36 -12.14 -13.02 12.56
CA GLY A 36 -12.32 -13.66 13.87
C GLY A 36 -13.20 -12.86 14.82
N GLY A 37 -13.41 -13.38 16.04
CA GLY A 37 -14.25 -12.76 17.08
C GLY A 37 -15.58 -13.45 17.38
N SER A 38 -15.66 -14.78 17.24
CA SER A 38 -16.79 -15.57 17.76
C SER A 38 -16.28 -16.60 18.77
N GLY A 39 -16.76 -16.51 20.01
CA GLY A 39 -16.31 -17.36 21.14
C GLY A 39 -14.89 -17.03 21.63
N ASP A 40 -14.11 -18.07 22.00
CA ASP A 40 -12.71 -17.99 22.45
C ASP A 40 -11.67 -17.74 21.34
N ALA A 41 -12.11 -17.43 20.11
CA ALA A 41 -11.20 -17.25 18.98
C ALA A 41 -10.55 -15.84 18.98
N SER A 42 -9.23 -15.79 18.81
CA SER A 42 -8.49 -14.54 18.68
C SER A 42 -8.93 -13.73 17.46
N ALA A 43 -9.11 -12.42 17.64
CA ALA A 43 -9.34 -11.49 16.54
C ALA A 43 -8.01 -11.12 15.88
N SER A 44 -7.94 -11.19 14.56
CA SER A 44 -6.79 -10.76 13.76
C SER A 44 -7.22 -9.61 12.86
N THR A 45 -6.38 -8.58 12.73
CA THR A 45 -6.66 -7.44 11.86
C THR A 45 -5.59 -7.36 10.79
N ASP A 46 -5.99 -7.41 9.53
CA ASP A 46 -5.10 -7.15 8.40
C ASP A 46 -5.25 -5.71 7.95
N TYR A 47 -4.15 -5.07 7.61
CA TYR A 47 -4.12 -3.68 7.17
C TYR A 47 -3.72 -3.60 5.70
N TYR A 48 -4.43 -2.76 4.95
CA TYR A 48 -4.19 -2.55 3.53
C TYR A 48 -4.05 -1.06 3.23
N VAL A 49 -3.10 -0.74 2.37
CA VAL A 49 -2.85 0.62 1.88
C VAL A 49 -2.89 0.61 0.35
N THR A 50 -3.62 1.56 -0.23
CA THR A 50 -3.66 1.79 -1.67
C THR A 50 -2.72 2.93 -2.03
N PHE A 51 -1.77 2.62 -2.90
CA PHE A 51 -0.81 3.55 -3.47
C PHE A 51 -1.18 3.82 -4.92
N GLU A 52 -1.21 5.08 -5.30
CA GLU A 52 -1.44 5.53 -6.67
C GLU A 52 -0.13 6.06 -7.26
N THR A 53 0.32 5.49 -8.36
CA THR A 53 1.53 5.95 -9.05
C THR A 53 1.26 7.24 -9.81
N SER A 54 2.32 7.93 -10.25
CA SER A 54 2.20 9.11 -11.11
C SER A 54 1.46 8.85 -12.43
N ASN A 55 1.37 7.60 -12.86
CA ASN A 55 0.64 7.19 -14.07
C ASN A 55 -0.86 6.97 -13.83
N GLY A 56 -1.34 7.11 -12.59
CA GLY A 56 -2.72 6.83 -12.19
C GLY A 56 -3.01 5.35 -11.94
N ASP A 57 -1.99 4.48 -11.96
CA ASP A 57 -2.13 3.09 -11.58
C ASP A 57 -2.26 2.96 -10.07
N ARG A 58 -3.20 2.14 -9.62
CA ARG A 58 -3.44 1.90 -8.19
C ARG A 58 -3.02 0.49 -7.81
N VAL A 59 -2.18 0.38 -6.79
CA VAL A 59 -1.74 -0.87 -6.19
C VAL A 59 -2.15 -0.90 -4.73
N GLU A 60 -2.82 -1.96 -4.31
CA GLU A 60 -3.15 -2.20 -2.91
C GLU A 60 -2.24 -3.29 -2.36
N LEU A 61 -1.58 -2.99 -1.24
CA LEU A 61 -0.67 -3.92 -0.58
C LEU A 61 -1.07 -4.11 0.87
N GLU A 62 -0.88 -5.32 1.38
CA GLU A 62 -0.97 -5.61 2.81
C GLU A 62 0.26 -5.03 3.51
N VAL A 63 0.03 -4.25 4.56
CA VAL A 63 1.07 -3.53 5.29
C VAL A 63 1.07 -4.00 6.75
N PRO A 64 2.25 -4.22 7.37
CA PRO A 64 2.33 -4.50 8.80
C PRO A 64 1.70 -3.38 9.63
N ASP A 65 1.06 -3.74 10.75
CA ASP A 65 0.40 -2.81 11.68
C ASP A 65 1.29 -1.61 12.07
N ARG A 66 2.59 -1.89 12.35
CA ARG A 66 3.57 -0.88 12.74
C ARG A 66 3.81 0.19 11.69
N LEU A 67 3.77 -0.20 10.41
CA LEU A 67 3.99 0.72 9.30
C LEU A 67 2.68 1.37 8.85
N TYR A 68 1.56 0.66 8.98
CA TYR A 68 0.25 1.20 8.69
C TYR A 68 -0.05 2.48 9.48
N GLY A 69 0.35 2.53 10.76
CA GLY A 69 0.20 3.73 11.60
C GLY A 69 1.11 4.91 11.22
N LEU A 70 2.22 4.66 10.50
CA LEU A 70 3.21 5.68 10.12
C LEU A 70 2.93 6.31 8.75
N ILE A 71 2.26 5.57 7.87
CA ILE A 71 1.83 6.09 6.58
C ILE A 71 0.67 7.07 6.83
N VAL A 72 0.47 8.10 6.01
CA VAL A 72 -0.75 8.94 6.05
C VAL A 72 -1.37 9.03 4.66
N GLU A 73 -2.71 9.08 4.59
CA GLU A 73 -3.38 9.35 3.30
C GLU A 73 -2.99 10.75 2.80
N GLY A 74 -2.60 10.84 1.54
CA GLY A 74 -2.02 12.03 0.93
C GLY A 74 -0.49 12.04 0.91
N ASP A 75 0.19 11.18 1.68
CA ASP A 75 1.65 11.10 1.65
C ASP A 75 2.14 10.72 0.26
N ARG A 76 3.12 11.48 -0.22
CA ARG A 76 3.85 11.19 -1.46
C ARG A 76 5.21 10.62 -1.11
N GLY A 77 5.67 9.66 -1.89
CA GLY A 77 6.93 8.99 -1.61
C GLY A 77 7.21 7.83 -2.54
N ASP A 78 8.30 7.14 -2.26
CA ASP A 78 8.72 5.97 -3.03
C ASP A 78 8.27 4.68 -2.32
N LEU A 79 7.43 3.92 -3.01
CA LEU A 79 6.97 2.60 -2.58
C LEU A 79 7.90 1.54 -3.13
N THR A 80 8.47 0.75 -2.23
CA THR A 80 9.23 -0.46 -2.56
C THR A 80 8.38 -1.70 -2.26
N TYR A 81 8.19 -2.56 -3.26
CA TYR A 81 7.42 -3.79 -3.13
C TYR A 81 7.96 -4.91 -4.03
N GLN A 82 7.60 -6.15 -3.71
CA GLN A 82 7.99 -7.34 -4.48
C GLN A 82 6.75 -8.21 -4.70
N GLY A 83 6.24 -8.22 -5.94
CA GLY A 83 4.97 -8.87 -6.27
C GLY A 83 3.80 -8.22 -5.52
N THR A 84 3.21 -8.92 -4.56
CA THR A 84 2.14 -8.42 -3.68
C THR A 84 2.63 -8.09 -2.26
N ARG A 85 3.94 -8.19 -2.00
CA ARG A 85 4.53 -7.98 -0.68
C ARG A 85 5.10 -6.57 -0.58
N PHE A 86 4.57 -5.80 0.36
CA PHE A 86 5.16 -4.53 0.77
C PHE A 86 6.57 -4.73 1.34
N LYS A 87 7.52 -3.87 0.97
CA LYS A 87 8.90 -3.88 1.51
C LYS A 87 9.24 -2.59 2.23
N GLY A 88 8.78 -1.44 1.74
CA GLY A 88 9.03 -0.15 2.37
C GLY A 88 8.28 0.99 1.68
N PHE A 89 8.05 2.07 2.41
CA PHE A 89 7.53 3.33 1.87
C PHE A 89 8.38 4.44 2.46
N GLU A 90 9.08 5.17 1.60
CA GLU A 90 9.87 6.32 1.98
C GLU A 90 9.09 7.58 1.62
N ARG A 91 8.56 8.26 2.64
CA ARG A 91 7.83 9.51 2.44
C ARG A 91 8.80 10.56 1.91
N ALA A 92 8.47 11.19 0.79
CA ALA A 92 9.16 12.37 0.33
C ALA A 92 8.91 13.46 1.39
N ALA A 93 9.96 13.84 2.12
CA ALA A 93 9.85 14.90 3.11
C ALA A 93 9.27 16.14 2.42
N ASP A 94 8.13 16.62 2.91
CA ASP A 94 7.59 17.90 2.51
C ASP A 94 8.67 18.93 2.76
N ARG A 95 9.33 19.36 1.69
CA ARG A 95 10.31 20.44 1.69
C ARG A 95 9.59 21.80 1.76
N ASP A 96 8.48 21.84 2.49
CA ASP A 96 7.56 22.97 2.65
C ASP A 96 7.77 23.72 3.97
N SER A 97 8.80 23.38 4.77
CA SER A 97 9.24 24.19 5.91
C SER A 97 10.01 25.46 5.51
N MET A 98 9.81 26.00 4.30
CA MET A 98 10.43 27.25 3.87
C MET A 98 9.43 28.12 3.09
N ARG A 99 8.43 28.64 3.78
CA ARG A 99 7.78 29.92 3.45
C ARG A 99 7.03 30.50 4.64
#